data_AF-A0A6B2CT15-F1
#
_entry.id   AF-A0A6B2CT15-F1
#
_cell.length_a   1.000
_cell.length_b   1.000
_cell.length_c   1.000
_cell.angle_alpha   90.00
_cell.angle_beta   90.00
_cell.angle_gamma   90.00
#
_symmetry.space_group_name_H-M   'P 1'
#
loop_
_entity.id
_entity.type
_entity.pdbx_description
1 polymer ?
#
loop_
_entity_poly.entity_id
_entity_poly.type
_entity_poly.pdbx_seq_one_letter_code
_entity_poly.pdbx_strand_id
1 'polypeptide(L)'
;LPGRKGQVAHTGVWYYVVPKFSRNQETAKAYVRAATSLEAQLKAQLEVGMPPTRATVFTDAEVRRRNRLADSYAKIIEAGTPARTSPIWTAAQPRLNEVIARYFQDAITAEETVKQMHSILVEVSKREGLI
;
A
#
# COMPACT_ATOMS: atom_id res chain seq x y z
N LEU A 1 -1.70 15.42 2.93
CA LEU A 1 -1.89 16.75 2.34
C LEU A 1 -0.72 17.04 1.40
N PRO A 2 -0.96 17.67 0.24
CA PRO A 2 0.11 18.11 -0.66
C PRO A 2 1.11 18.96 0.12
N GLY A 3 2.42 18.69 -0.03
CA GLY A 3 3.49 19.49 0.60
C GLY A 3 4.03 18.99 1.95
N ARG A 4 3.66 17.79 2.43
CA ARG A 4 4.31 17.22 3.62
C ARG A 4 5.75 16.81 3.26
N LYS A 5 6.74 17.57 3.71
CA LYS A 5 8.17 17.22 3.59
C LYS A 5 8.52 16.12 4.60
N GLY A 6 8.97 14.98 4.11
CA GLY A 6 9.42 13.83 4.90
C GLY A 6 9.50 12.57 4.05
N GLN A 7 10.37 11.62 4.40
CA GLN A 7 10.39 10.31 3.75
C GLN A 7 9.05 9.61 4.00
N VAL A 8 8.25 9.44 2.95
CA VAL A 8 7.04 8.62 2.99
C VAL A 8 7.40 7.23 2.49
N ALA A 9 7.42 6.25 3.39
CA ALA A 9 7.36 4.86 2.97
C ALA A 9 5.97 4.62 2.42
N HIS A 10 5.85 4.53 1.09
CA HIS A 10 4.61 4.09 0.46
C HIS A 10 4.40 2.61 0.79
N THR A 11 3.32 2.31 1.49
CA THR A 11 2.96 0.92 1.78
C THR A 11 2.28 0.30 0.56
N GLY A 12 2.86 -0.78 0.05
CA GLY A 12 2.12 -1.79 -0.71
C GLY A 12 1.41 -2.72 0.27
N VAL A 13 0.30 -3.32 -0.13
CA VAL A 13 -0.52 -4.10 0.80
C VAL A 13 -1.37 -5.14 0.09
N TRP A 14 -1.43 -6.33 0.69
CA TRP A 14 -2.41 -7.37 0.42
C TRP A 14 -3.39 -7.44 1.57
N TYR A 15 -4.69 -7.42 1.28
CA TYR A 15 -5.74 -7.45 2.30
C TYR A 15 -6.48 -8.79 2.27
N TYR A 16 -6.80 -9.31 3.45
CA TYR A 16 -7.89 -10.26 3.60
C TYR A 16 -9.21 -9.49 3.63
N VAL A 17 -10.13 -9.83 2.73
CA VAL A 17 -11.44 -9.19 2.63
C VAL A 17 -12.54 -10.25 2.61
N VAL A 18 -13.67 -9.94 3.23
CA VAL A 18 -14.88 -10.77 3.14
C VAL A 18 -15.80 -10.15 2.10
N PRO A 19 -16.13 -10.87 1.00
CA PRO A 19 -17.05 -10.35 0.00
C PRO A 19 -18.43 -10.06 0.60
N LYS A 20 -19.03 -8.91 0.24
CA LYS A 20 -20.36 -8.49 0.72
C LYS A 20 -21.45 -9.56 0.50
N PHE A 21 -21.33 -10.32 -0.59
CA PHE A 21 -22.30 -11.35 -0.99
C PHE A 21 -21.90 -12.77 -0.59
N SER A 22 -20.89 -12.93 0.28
CA SER A 22 -20.52 -14.24 0.80
C SER A 22 -21.69 -14.87 1.57
N ARG A 23 -21.95 -16.16 1.32
CA ARG A 23 -22.92 -16.95 2.11
C ARG A 23 -22.35 -17.43 3.45
N ASN A 24 -21.03 -17.28 3.66
CA ASN A 24 -20.31 -17.75 4.85
C ASN A 24 -19.65 -16.59 5.59
N GLN A 25 -20.37 -15.49 5.82
CA GLN A 25 -19.77 -14.24 6.34
C GLN A 25 -19.07 -14.43 7.68
N GLU A 26 -19.69 -15.08 8.65
CA GLU A 26 -19.12 -15.21 9.99
C GLU A 26 -17.88 -16.10 10.01
N THR A 27 -17.91 -17.23 9.30
CA THR A 27 -16.73 -18.09 9.13
C THR A 27 -15.59 -17.36 8.42
N ALA A 28 -15.89 -16.60 7.37
CA ALA A 28 -14.88 -15.81 6.66
C ALA A 28 -14.28 -14.73 7.58
N LYS A 29 -15.09 -14.01 8.37
CA LYS A 29 -14.60 -13.03 9.36
C LYS A 29 -13.74 -13.70 10.42
N ALA A 30 -14.13 -14.87 10.91
CA ALA A 30 -13.35 -15.65 11.87
C ALA A 30 -11.98 -16.05 11.29
N TYR A 31 -11.96 -16.50 10.02
CA TYR A 31 -10.71 -16.79 9.31
C TYR A 31 -9.81 -15.55 9.19
N VAL A 32 -10.36 -14.39 8.81
CA VAL A 32 -9.57 -13.15 8.75
C VAL A 32 -8.93 -12.83 10.10
N ARG A 33 -9.69 -12.96 11.20
CA ARG A 33 -9.15 -12.74 12.56
C ARG A 33 -8.04 -13.72 12.91
N ALA A 34 -8.22 -15.00 12.58
CA ALA A 34 -7.23 -16.04 12.85
C ALA A 34 -5.95 -15.83 12.03
N ALA A 35 -6.07 -15.64 10.71
CA ALA A 35 -4.94 -15.44 9.80
C ALA A 35 -4.15 -14.15 10.08
N THR A 36 -4.81 -13.14 10.65
CA THR A 36 -4.18 -11.86 11.02
C THR A 36 -3.85 -11.76 12.52
N SER A 37 -3.92 -12.86 13.27
CA SER A 37 -3.49 -12.90 14.66
C SER A 37 -1.97 -12.73 14.79
N LEU A 38 -1.49 -12.36 15.98
CA LEU A 38 -0.06 -12.29 16.26
C LEU A 38 0.62 -13.65 16.03
N GLU A 39 0.01 -14.72 16.55
CA GLU A 39 0.52 -16.09 16.43
C GLU A 39 0.65 -16.53 14.97
N ALA A 40 -0.40 -16.35 14.17
CA ALA A 40 -0.38 -16.73 12.77
C ALA A 40 0.66 -15.94 11.96
N GLN A 41 0.75 -14.61 12.17
CA GLN A 41 1.75 -13.80 11.47
C GLN A 41 3.18 -14.09 11.92
N LEU A 42 3.41 -14.35 13.20
CA LEU A 42 4.71 -14.75 13.72
C LEU A 42 5.14 -16.09 13.11
N LYS A 43 4.23 -17.07 13.09
CA LYS A 43 4.47 -18.37 12.45
C LYS A 43 4.81 -18.21 10.97
N ALA A 44 4.02 -17.45 10.22
CA ALA A 44 4.26 -17.20 8.79
C ALA A 44 5.61 -16.50 8.54
N GLN A 45 5.99 -15.53 9.37
CA GLN A 45 7.28 -14.87 9.28
C GLN A 45 8.44 -15.84 9.58
N LEU A 46 8.30 -16.71 10.58
CA LEU A 46 9.37 -17.63 10.99
C LEU A 46 9.52 -18.83 10.04
N GLU A 47 8.43 -19.35 9.50
CA GLU A 47 8.44 -20.56 8.66
C GLU A 47 8.75 -20.25 7.19
N VAL A 48 8.17 -19.18 6.65
CA VAL A 48 8.24 -18.88 5.20
C VAL A 48 8.71 -17.46 4.90
N GLY A 49 9.11 -16.69 5.91
CA GLY A 49 9.60 -15.32 5.72
C GLY A 49 8.54 -14.35 5.21
N MET A 50 7.25 -14.65 5.43
CA MET A 50 6.17 -13.78 4.96
C MET A 50 6.18 -12.45 5.74
N PRO A 51 6.35 -11.29 5.07
CA PRO A 51 6.42 -10.00 5.75
C PRO A 51 5.16 -9.74 6.59
N PRO A 52 5.28 -9.59 7.92
CA PRO A 52 4.13 -9.38 8.79
C PRO A 52 3.61 -7.95 8.62
N THR A 53 2.31 -7.77 8.85
CA THR A 53 1.68 -6.44 8.91
C THR A 53 1.56 -5.91 10.33
N ARG A 54 1.79 -6.75 11.35
CA ARG A 54 1.90 -6.35 12.76
C ARG A 54 3.34 -6.02 13.13
N ALA A 55 3.60 -4.78 13.53
CA ALA A 55 4.92 -4.35 13.99
C ALA A 55 5.46 -5.18 15.17
N THR A 56 4.58 -5.67 16.05
CA THR A 56 4.94 -6.51 17.21
C THR A 56 5.59 -7.85 16.82
N VAL A 57 5.42 -8.33 15.59
CA VAL A 57 6.14 -9.55 15.13
C VAL A 57 7.65 -9.29 15.08
N PHE A 58 8.06 -8.06 14.73
CA PHE A 58 9.49 -7.70 14.66
C PHE A 58 10.15 -7.51 16.03
N THR A 59 9.39 -7.51 17.13
CA THR A 59 9.96 -7.48 18.48
C THR A 59 10.33 -8.86 19.02
N ASP A 60 9.88 -9.93 18.35
CA ASP A 60 10.21 -11.31 18.71
C ASP A 60 11.71 -11.58 18.58
N ALA A 61 12.28 -12.29 19.57
CA ALA A 61 13.71 -12.53 19.67
C ALA A 61 14.24 -13.37 18.50
N GLU A 62 13.48 -14.38 18.07
CA GLU A 62 13.88 -15.25 16.97
C GLU A 62 13.76 -14.52 15.64
N VAL A 63 12.72 -13.69 15.45
CA VAL A 63 12.61 -12.82 14.27
C VAL A 63 13.79 -11.86 14.18
N ARG A 64 14.18 -11.20 15.27
CA ARG A 64 15.35 -10.32 15.31
C ARG A 64 16.66 -11.05 15.03
N ARG A 65 16.81 -12.27 15.56
CA ARG A 65 17.97 -13.12 15.31
C ARG A 65 18.09 -13.51 13.83
N ARG A 66 16.98 -13.81 13.16
CA ARG A 66 16.95 -14.17 11.73
C ARG A 66 16.98 -12.98 10.78
N ASN A 67 16.47 -11.83 11.20
CA ASN A 67 16.31 -10.64 10.38
C ASN A 67 16.96 -9.41 11.02
N ARG A 68 18.18 -9.10 10.58
CA ARG A 68 18.95 -7.92 11.03
C ARG A 68 18.24 -6.57 10.82
N LEU A 69 17.20 -6.52 9.99
CA LEU A 69 16.42 -5.32 9.70
C LEU A 69 15.08 -5.28 10.45
N ALA A 70 14.82 -6.21 11.37
CA ALA A 70 13.55 -6.30 12.09
C ALA A 70 13.13 -4.96 12.73
N ASP A 71 14.04 -4.30 13.45
CA ASP A 71 13.75 -3.01 14.09
C ASP A 71 13.49 -1.88 13.06
N SER A 72 14.15 -1.93 11.90
CA SER A 72 13.89 -0.99 10.80
C SER A 72 12.50 -1.23 10.20
N TYR A 73 12.10 -2.48 10.00
CA TYR A 73 10.78 -2.80 9.48
C TYR A 73 9.65 -2.41 10.44
N ALA A 74 9.85 -2.59 11.76
CA ALA A 74 8.90 -2.10 12.76
C ALA A 74 8.65 -0.60 12.61
N LYS A 75 9.73 0.20 12.50
CA LYS A 75 9.65 1.66 12.29
C LYS A 75 8.99 2.03 10.96
N ILE A 76 9.27 1.27 9.88
CA ILE A 76 8.65 1.50 8.56
C ILE A 76 7.14 1.25 8.61
N ILE A 77 6.69 0.21 9.31
CA ILE A 77 5.26 -0.07 9.46
C ILE A 77 4.55 1.06 10.20
N GLU A 78 5.14 1.57 11.28
CA GLU A 78 4.58 2.68 12.07
C GLU A 78 4.54 4.00 11.30
N ALA A 79 5.53 4.24 10.44
CA ALA A 79 5.62 5.46 9.62
C ALA A 79 4.87 5.36 8.28
N GLY A 80 4.42 4.17 7.90
CA GLY A 80 3.83 3.88 6.60
C GLY A 80 2.56 4.67 6.34
N THR A 81 2.50 5.38 5.22
CA THR A 81 1.29 6.07 4.78
C THR A 81 0.63 5.32 3.64
N PRO A 82 -0.69 5.05 3.69
CA PRO A 82 -1.40 4.45 2.56
C PRO A 82 -1.21 5.28 1.29
N ALA A 83 -0.64 4.66 0.27
CA ALA A 83 -0.62 5.23 -1.07
C ALA A 83 -1.97 4.95 -1.77
N ARG A 84 -2.32 5.75 -2.77
CA ARG A 84 -3.41 5.42 -3.73
C ARG A 84 -4.80 5.30 -3.07
N THR A 85 -5.08 6.14 -2.08
CA THR A 85 -6.36 6.16 -1.34
C THR A 85 -7.52 6.82 -2.09
N SER A 86 -7.23 7.48 -3.21
CA SER A 86 -8.25 8.15 -4.00
C SER A 86 -9.12 7.12 -4.74
N PRO A 87 -10.46 7.23 -4.72
CA PRO A 87 -11.34 6.30 -5.43
C PRO A 87 -11.15 6.35 -6.96
N ILE A 88 -10.58 7.45 -7.48
CA ILE A 88 -10.27 7.58 -8.90
C ILE A 88 -8.94 6.93 -9.30
N TRP A 89 -8.16 6.42 -8.35
CA TRP A 89 -6.80 5.95 -8.61
C TRP A 89 -6.75 4.92 -9.74
N THR A 90 -7.60 3.89 -9.67
CA THR A 90 -7.64 2.82 -10.67
C THR A 90 -7.94 3.34 -12.07
N ALA A 91 -8.78 4.37 -12.18
CA ALA A 91 -9.14 4.98 -13.46
C ALA A 91 -8.05 5.95 -13.99
N ALA A 92 -7.36 6.65 -13.09
CA ALA A 92 -6.33 7.62 -13.46
C ALA A 92 -4.96 6.98 -13.75
N GLN A 93 -4.59 5.93 -12.99
CA GLN A 93 -3.24 5.36 -12.98
C GLN A 93 -2.69 5.01 -14.37
N PRO A 94 -3.43 4.34 -15.28
CA PRO A 94 -2.86 3.97 -16.58
C PRO A 94 -2.35 5.19 -17.37
N ARG A 95 -3.14 6.27 -17.38
CA ARG A 95 -2.78 7.54 -18.06
C ARG A 95 -1.65 8.27 -17.34
N LEU A 96 -1.64 8.26 -16.01
CA LEU A 96 -0.54 8.84 -15.24
C LEU A 96 0.79 8.11 -15.53
N ASN A 97 0.76 6.78 -15.60
CA ASN A 97 1.93 5.96 -15.90
C ASN A 97 2.45 6.20 -17.32
N GLU A 98 1.58 6.42 -18.30
CA GLU A 98 1.97 6.76 -19.67
C GLU A 98 2.75 8.09 -19.72
N VAL A 99 2.27 9.12 -19.01
CA VAL A 99 2.97 10.41 -18.93
C VAL A 99 4.33 10.25 -18.26
N ILE A 100 4.41 9.48 -17.17
CA ILE A 100 5.68 9.18 -16.48
C ILE A 100 6.65 8.43 -17.41
N ALA A 101 6.15 7.47 -18.19
CA ALA A 101 6.98 6.72 -19.14
C ALA A 101 7.57 7.64 -20.22
N ARG A 102 6.78 8.58 -20.76
CA ARG A 102 7.26 9.58 -21.71
C ARG A 102 8.32 10.51 -21.11
N TYR A 103 8.15 10.90 -19.85
CA TYR A 103 9.17 11.67 -19.13
C TYR A 103 10.48 10.89 -19.00
N PHE A 104 10.44 9.60 -18.61
CA PHE A 104 11.64 8.77 -18.50
C PHE A 104 12.32 8.46 -19.84
N GLN A 105 11.64 8.72 -20.96
CA GLN A 105 12.18 8.59 -22.31
C GLN A 105 12.64 9.94 -22.88
N ASP A 106 12.74 10.98 -22.05
CA ASP A 106 13.09 12.36 -22.43
C ASP A 106 12.17 12.96 -23.51
N ALA A 107 10.97 12.39 -23.70
CA ALA A 107 10.02 12.83 -24.72
C ALA A 107 9.20 14.06 -24.29
N ILE A 108 9.18 14.37 -22.99
CA ILE A 108 8.55 15.56 -22.39
C ILE A 108 9.38 16.03 -21.20
N THR A 109 9.28 17.31 -20.88
CA THR A 109 9.92 17.92 -19.71
C THR A 109 9.20 17.58 -18.40
N ALA A 110 9.86 17.84 -17.27
CA ALA A 110 9.25 17.70 -15.94
C ALA A 110 8.03 18.63 -15.76
N GLU A 111 8.09 19.85 -16.30
CA GLU A 111 6.99 20.81 -16.23
C GLU A 111 5.76 20.31 -17.02
N GLU A 112 5.97 19.83 -18.24
CA GLU A 112 4.92 19.25 -19.06
C GLU A 112 4.31 18.00 -18.43
N THR A 113 5.14 17.18 -17.77
CA THR A 113 4.71 16.00 -16.99
C THR A 113 3.72 16.41 -15.90
N VAL A 114 4.10 17.39 -15.06
CA VAL A 114 3.25 17.86 -13.97
C VAL A 114 1.94 18.44 -14.51
N LYS A 115 1.99 19.23 -15.58
CA LYS A 115 0.80 19.83 -16.20
C LYS A 115 -0.16 18.75 -16.75
N GLN A 116 0.36 17.78 -17.49
CA GLN A 116 -0.45 16.69 -18.06
C GLN A 116 -1.05 15.81 -16.96
N MET A 117 -0.26 15.42 -15.95
CA MET A 117 -0.77 14.63 -14.81
C MET A 117 -1.85 15.39 -14.02
N HIS A 118 -1.67 16.69 -13.79
CA HIS A 118 -2.69 17.52 -13.14
C HIS A 118 -4.00 17.53 -13.96
N SER A 119 -3.90 17.73 -15.27
CA SER A 119 -5.07 17.74 -16.15
C SER A 119 -5.82 16.39 -16.12
N ILE A 120 -5.11 15.27 -16.14
CA ILE A 120 -5.70 13.92 -16.02
C ILE A 120 -6.45 13.78 -14.69
N LEU A 121 -5.83 14.19 -13.58
CA LEU A 121 -6.44 14.10 -12.26
C LEU A 121 -7.72 14.94 -12.17
N VAL A 122 -7.71 16.16 -12.70
CA VAL A 122 -8.90 17.04 -12.73
C VAL A 122 -10.01 16.44 -13.59
N GLU A 123 -9.68 15.96 -14.79
CA GLU A 123 -10.65 15.37 -15.71
C GLU A 123 -11.33 14.13 -15.11
N VAL A 124 -10.55 13.19 -14.57
CA VAL A 124 -11.08 11.98 -13.95
C VAL A 124 -11.89 12.33 -12.69
N SER A 125 -11.43 13.28 -11.88
CA SER A 125 -12.18 13.70 -10.68
C SER A 125 -13.55 14.28 -11.02
N LYS A 126 -13.65 15.09 -12.08
CA LYS A 126 -14.93 15.62 -12.58
C LYS A 126 -15.84 14.51 -13.09
N ARG A 127 -15.30 13.57 -13.87
CA ARG A 127 -16.08 12.46 -14.43
C ARG A 127 -16.68 11.57 -13.34
N GLU A 128 -15.93 11.31 -12.27
CA GLU A 128 -16.41 10.50 -11.13
C GLU A 128 -17.16 11.32 -10.06
N GLY A 129 -17.44 12.61 -10.32
CA GLY A 129 -18.24 13.46 -9.45
C GLY A 129 -17.59 13.83 -8.10
N LEU A 130 -16.26 13.86 -8.04
CA LEU A 130 -15.53 14.28 -6.83
C LEU A 130 -15.38 15.80 -6.73
N ILE A 131 -15.36 16.50 -7.87
CA ILE A 131 -15.27 17.96 -8.02
C ILE A 131 -16.09 18.42 -9.23
#